data_AF-A0A183N619-F1
#
_entry.id   AF-A0A183N619-F1
#
_cell.length_a   1.000
_cell.length_b   1.000
_cell.length_c   1.000
_cell.angle_alpha   90.00
_cell.angle_beta   90.00
_cell.angle_gamma   90.00
#
_symmetry.space_group_name_H-M   'P 1'
#
loop_
_entity.id
_entity.type
_entity.pdbx_description
1 polymer ?
#
loop_
_entity_poly.entity_id
_entity_poly.type
_entity_poly.pdbx_seq_one_letter_code
_entity_poly.pdbx_strand_id
1 'polypeptide(L)'
;MFIYVSLFLGTYRSFKTILVDMRITLGLAGVLIVLASVLASIGFWSYLNLPITLIIVEVIPFLVLAIGVDNIFILVHEFEHNHNRSINDINLLKHYIHQYNNDNKQKNHSNSSTLNLTQNEQNHYDENDKQDQLNNFNEPIKQLVEDRIAESMGSVGPSILLTSLSESVAFFCGALTTMPAVRVFALYAAMAIVFNFLLQIFAFVALLTLDGRRYVARRFDVLFCFKLKHEFDNINETQQFNTSNHHSPLTSNNDVNKTNLTTGQNNRKVFSSDTSHSWLHYAVANYLSPVILSGWARPCIIIISLAWICFAASILPNGLHLILDQKLSMPTDSYMLDYFNALNNDLRVGPPVYFVITEGHNFTTLNGQNQVCGGTGCYNTSLLEKISAAALYPNRSWIVSPASSWIDDYFDWIDPSGSSLCCRINRNTHKFCPPDLVDNNCIPCPVYLDDGRPNALDFSQYLPYFLSENPGSNCPKG
;
A
#
# COMPACT_ATOMS: atom_id res chain seq x y z
N MET A 1 -0.87 -3.72 16.07
CA MET A 1 -1.27 -4.63 14.97
C MET A 1 -1.03 -6.09 15.27
N PHE A 2 0.20 -6.54 15.59
CA PHE A 2 0.47 -7.96 15.90
C PHE A 2 -0.45 -8.57 16.98
N ILE A 3 -0.66 -7.88 18.09
CA ILE A 3 -1.56 -8.32 19.18
C ILE A 3 -3.00 -8.48 18.66
N TYR A 4 -3.47 -7.56 17.82
CA TYR A 4 -4.80 -7.62 17.22
C TYR A 4 -4.94 -8.85 16.31
N VAL A 5 -3.98 -9.06 15.40
CA VAL A 5 -3.99 -10.22 14.48
C VAL A 5 -4.04 -11.53 15.27
N SER A 6 -3.19 -11.67 16.29
CA SER A 6 -3.11 -12.89 17.10
C SER A 6 -4.38 -13.15 17.93
N LEU A 7 -5.05 -12.10 18.42
CA LEU A 7 -6.26 -12.24 19.23
C LEU A 7 -7.53 -12.49 18.42
N PHE A 8 -7.65 -11.88 17.23
CA PHE A 8 -8.87 -11.97 16.41
C PHE A 8 -8.87 -13.13 15.42
N LEU A 9 -7.73 -13.77 15.18
CA LEU A 9 -7.64 -15.03 14.44
C LEU A 9 -8.17 -16.24 15.23
N GLY A 10 -8.28 -16.14 16.57
CA GLY A 10 -8.79 -17.22 17.42
C GLY A 10 -10.29 -17.11 17.67
N THR A 11 -11.01 -18.22 17.56
CA THR A 11 -12.43 -18.30 17.96
C THR A 11 -12.57 -18.88 19.37
N TYR A 12 -12.94 -18.04 20.33
CA TYR A 12 -13.07 -18.46 21.73
C TYR A 12 -14.42 -19.12 21.98
N ARG A 13 -14.43 -20.46 22.10
CA ARG A 13 -15.66 -21.20 22.45
C ARG A 13 -15.86 -21.35 23.97
N SER A 14 -14.80 -21.46 24.76
CA SER A 14 -14.90 -21.66 26.21
C SER A 14 -13.65 -21.18 26.96
N PHE A 15 -13.83 -20.66 28.18
CA PHE A 15 -12.71 -20.23 29.06
C PHE A 15 -11.70 -21.34 29.36
N LYS A 16 -12.12 -22.62 29.32
CA LYS A 16 -11.23 -23.78 29.56
C LYS A 16 -10.39 -24.18 28.34
N THR A 17 -10.83 -23.86 27.13
CA THR A 17 -10.13 -24.21 25.87
C THR A 17 -9.35 -23.04 25.26
N ILE A 18 -9.46 -21.84 25.85
CA ILE A 18 -8.78 -20.61 25.39
C ILE A 18 -7.33 -20.84 24.98
N LEU A 19 -6.51 -21.53 25.78
CA LEU A 19 -5.07 -21.69 25.48
C LEU A 19 -4.78 -22.66 24.31
N VAL A 20 -5.75 -23.49 23.94
CA VAL A 20 -5.68 -24.37 22.75
C VAL A 20 -6.28 -23.65 21.53
N ASP A 21 -7.27 -22.79 21.74
CA ASP A 21 -7.97 -22.04 20.68
C ASP A 21 -7.21 -20.76 20.23
N MET A 22 -6.27 -20.28 21.04
CA MET A 22 -5.44 -19.10 20.78
C MET A 22 -4.44 -19.34 19.64
N ARG A 23 -4.69 -18.81 18.43
CA ARG A 23 -3.84 -18.97 17.23
C ARG A 23 -2.62 -18.03 17.15
N ILE A 24 -1.85 -17.95 18.23
CA ILE A 24 -0.73 -16.99 18.34
C ILE A 24 0.39 -17.31 17.34
N THR A 25 0.74 -18.59 17.16
CA THR A 25 1.81 -18.99 16.23
C THR A 25 1.45 -18.66 14.78
N LEU A 26 0.18 -18.83 14.40
CA LEU A 26 -0.32 -18.51 13.07
C LEU A 26 -0.30 -16.99 12.82
N GLY A 27 -0.71 -16.19 13.81
CA GLY A 27 -0.65 -14.73 13.73
C GLY A 27 0.78 -14.19 13.63
N LEU A 28 1.73 -14.75 14.39
CA LEU A 28 3.15 -14.39 14.32
C LEU A 28 3.78 -14.79 12.99
N ALA A 29 3.51 -16.00 12.52
CA ALA A 29 3.95 -16.44 11.21
C ALA A 29 3.40 -15.54 10.09
N GLY A 30 2.14 -15.15 10.15
CA GLY A 30 1.53 -14.24 9.19
C GLY A 30 2.25 -12.89 9.09
N VAL A 31 2.55 -12.26 10.23
CA VAL A 31 3.30 -11.00 10.26
C VAL A 31 4.74 -11.18 9.77
N LEU A 32 5.41 -12.28 10.13
CA LEU A 32 6.76 -12.57 9.64
C LEU A 32 6.80 -12.80 8.14
N ILE A 33 5.79 -13.45 7.56
CA ILE A 33 5.66 -13.65 6.12
C ILE A 33 5.50 -12.31 5.39
N VAL A 34 4.68 -11.41 5.92
CA VAL A 34 4.55 -10.04 5.38
C VAL A 34 5.89 -9.30 5.45
N LEU A 35 6.60 -9.34 6.58
CA LEU A 35 7.90 -8.68 6.68
C LEU A 35 8.94 -9.29 5.72
N ALA A 36 8.92 -10.61 5.54
CA ALA A 36 9.77 -11.31 4.60
C ALA A 36 9.48 -10.89 3.15
N SER A 37 8.23 -10.64 2.77
CA SER A 37 7.88 -10.18 1.42
C SER A 37 8.39 -8.76 1.14
N VAL A 38 8.32 -7.87 2.12
CA VAL A 38 8.87 -6.51 2.02
C VAL A 38 10.39 -6.55 1.88
N LEU A 39 11.08 -7.36 2.71
CA LEU A 39 12.52 -7.56 2.61
C LEU A 39 12.93 -8.18 1.27
N ALA A 40 12.16 -9.14 0.76
CA ALA A 40 12.40 -9.74 -0.56
C ALA A 40 12.27 -8.71 -1.69
N SER A 41 11.26 -7.83 -1.65
CA SER A 41 11.11 -6.74 -2.62
C SER A 41 12.28 -5.76 -2.57
N ILE A 42 12.67 -5.33 -1.37
CA ILE A 42 13.82 -4.44 -1.18
C ILE A 42 15.10 -5.10 -1.69
N GLY A 43 15.32 -6.38 -1.39
CA GLY A 43 16.47 -7.14 -1.87
C GLY A 43 16.51 -7.28 -3.41
N PHE A 44 15.35 -7.55 -4.04
CA PHE A 44 15.25 -7.66 -5.49
C PHE A 44 15.62 -6.35 -6.20
N TRP A 45 15.09 -5.22 -5.74
CA TRP A 45 15.40 -3.92 -6.33
C TRP A 45 16.79 -3.41 -5.95
N SER A 46 17.29 -3.77 -4.77
CA SER A 46 18.67 -3.51 -4.37
C SER A 46 19.67 -4.25 -5.28
N TYR A 47 19.35 -5.47 -5.73
CA TYR A 47 20.17 -6.20 -6.70
C TYR A 47 20.24 -5.48 -8.06
N LEU A 48 19.19 -4.75 -8.44
CA LEU A 48 19.12 -3.94 -9.66
C LEU A 48 19.66 -2.50 -9.47
N ASN A 49 20.32 -2.20 -8.34
CA ASN A 49 20.89 -0.90 -8.01
C ASN A 49 19.89 0.27 -8.03
N LEU A 50 18.62 0.03 -7.67
CA LEU A 50 17.67 1.13 -7.50
C LEU A 50 17.83 1.77 -6.11
N PRO A 51 17.92 3.10 -6.00
CA PRO A 51 18.08 3.79 -4.73
C PRO A 51 16.83 3.62 -3.85
N ILE A 52 17.04 3.36 -2.57
CA ILE A 52 15.98 3.31 -1.57
C ILE A 52 15.75 4.70 -0.96
N THR A 53 14.50 5.06 -0.71
CA THR A 53 14.11 6.33 -0.08
C THR A 53 13.49 6.09 1.29
N LEU A 54 13.49 7.11 2.15
CA LEU A 54 12.96 7.00 3.51
C LEU A 54 11.44 6.71 3.52
N ILE A 55 10.70 7.26 2.56
CA ILE A 55 9.24 7.03 2.38
C ILE A 55 8.95 5.54 2.16
N ILE A 56 9.81 4.82 1.42
CA ILE A 56 9.65 3.39 1.14
C ILE A 56 9.78 2.58 2.43
N VAL A 57 10.81 2.87 3.23
CA VAL A 57 11.09 2.16 4.49
C VAL A 57 9.96 2.38 5.49
N GLU A 58 9.36 3.58 5.52
CA GLU A 58 8.28 3.90 6.44
C GLU A 58 6.93 3.35 5.96
N VAL A 59 6.53 3.62 4.71
CA VAL A 59 5.14 3.39 4.26
C VAL A 59 4.88 1.97 3.78
N ILE A 60 5.83 1.34 3.06
CA ILE A 60 5.60 0.02 2.44
C ILE A 60 5.30 -1.08 3.46
N PRO A 61 5.99 -1.19 4.61
CA PRO A 61 5.66 -2.20 5.61
C PRO A 61 4.21 -2.09 6.09
N PHE A 62 3.68 -0.88 6.30
CA PHE A 62 2.29 -0.72 6.73
C PHE A 62 1.30 -1.06 5.61
N LEU A 63 1.59 -0.66 4.39
CA LEU A 63 0.75 -0.94 3.21
C LEU A 63 0.63 -2.45 2.98
N VAL A 64 1.76 -3.15 2.93
CA VAL A 64 1.79 -4.59 2.65
C VAL A 64 1.25 -5.39 3.84
N LEU A 65 1.44 -4.91 5.08
CA LEU A 65 0.81 -5.51 6.25
C LEU A 65 -0.72 -5.40 6.20
N ALA A 66 -1.29 -4.27 5.78
CA ALA A 66 -2.74 -4.11 5.67
C ALA A 66 -3.35 -5.12 4.68
N ILE A 67 -2.80 -5.18 3.47
CA ILE A 67 -3.23 -6.14 2.43
C ILE A 67 -2.98 -7.57 2.88
N GLY A 68 -1.79 -7.82 3.44
CA GLY A 68 -1.37 -9.16 3.80
C GLY A 68 -2.21 -9.76 4.93
N VAL A 69 -2.53 -8.96 5.94
CA VAL A 69 -3.40 -9.35 7.05
C VAL A 69 -4.81 -9.65 6.55
N ASP A 70 -5.37 -8.85 5.63
CA ASP A 70 -6.71 -9.08 5.06
C ASP A 70 -6.81 -10.47 4.39
N ASN A 71 -5.87 -10.78 3.49
CA ASN A 71 -5.81 -12.09 2.85
C ASN A 71 -5.69 -13.25 3.85
N ILE A 72 -4.90 -13.08 4.91
CA ILE A 72 -4.75 -14.07 5.99
C ILE A 72 -6.08 -14.29 6.73
N PHE A 73 -6.79 -13.20 7.07
CA PHE A 73 -8.08 -13.28 7.76
C PHE A 73 -9.13 -13.99 6.93
N ILE A 74 -9.24 -13.67 5.63
CA ILE A 74 -10.21 -14.33 4.74
C ILE A 74 -9.92 -15.83 4.68
N LEU A 75 -8.66 -16.23 4.52
CA LEU A 75 -8.26 -17.64 4.40
C LEU A 75 -8.53 -18.43 5.69
N VAL A 76 -8.17 -17.87 6.84
CA VAL A 76 -8.40 -18.53 8.14
C VAL A 76 -9.89 -18.59 8.48
N HIS A 77 -10.65 -17.53 8.17
CA HIS A 77 -12.09 -17.51 8.42
C HIS A 77 -12.83 -18.58 7.62
N GLU A 78 -12.51 -18.72 6.33
CA GLU A 78 -13.11 -19.75 5.47
C GLU A 78 -12.75 -21.16 5.93
N PHE A 79 -11.49 -21.36 6.34
CA PHE A 79 -11.05 -22.64 6.90
C PHE A 79 -11.82 -23.02 8.17
N GLU A 80 -12.05 -22.05 9.08
CA GLU A 80 -12.87 -22.26 10.28
C GLU A 80 -14.35 -22.49 9.96
N HIS A 81 -14.88 -21.78 8.96
CA HIS A 81 -16.26 -21.94 8.52
C HIS A 81 -16.52 -23.35 8.01
N ASN A 82 -15.65 -23.85 7.12
CA ASN A 82 -15.75 -25.21 6.55
C ASN A 82 -15.55 -26.31 7.60
N HIS A 83 -14.73 -26.06 8.63
CA HIS A 83 -14.58 -26.99 9.75
C HIS A 83 -15.90 -27.22 10.51
N ASN A 84 -16.62 -26.15 10.83
CA ASN A 84 -17.90 -26.24 11.53
C ASN A 84 -18.97 -26.96 10.70
N ARG A 85 -18.98 -26.73 9.38
CA ARG A 85 -19.87 -27.41 8.45
C ARG A 85 -19.62 -28.92 8.42
N SER A 86 -18.36 -29.33 8.25
CA SER A 86 -17.98 -30.76 8.22
C SER A 86 -18.30 -31.48 9.54
N ILE A 87 -18.12 -30.85 10.69
CA ILE A 87 -18.52 -31.45 11.99
C ILE A 87 -20.04 -31.64 12.07
N ASN A 88 -20.82 -30.66 11.61
CA ASN A 88 -22.28 -30.75 11.64
C ASN A 88 -22.77 -31.88 10.72
N ASP A 89 -22.19 -32.01 9.52
CA ASP A 89 -22.56 -33.08 8.58
C ASP A 89 -22.23 -34.47 9.17
N ILE A 90 -21.08 -34.63 9.84
CA ILE A 90 -20.71 -35.88 10.52
C ILE A 90 -21.65 -36.19 11.69
N ASN A 91 -21.99 -35.19 12.51
CA ASN A 91 -22.91 -35.37 13.64
C ASN A 91 -24.33 -35.70 13.17
N LEU A 92 -24.79 -35.08 12.08
CA LEU A 92 -26.06 -35.39 11.43
C LEU A 92 -26.06 -36.83 10.90
N LEU A 93 -24.99 -37.25 10.20
CA LEU A 93 -24.84 -38.61 9.69
C LEU A 93 -24.83 -39.64 10.84
N LYS A 94 -24.09 -39.36 11.92
CA LYS A 94 -24.09 -40.20 13.13
C LYS A 94 -25.50 -40.35 13.72
N HIS A 95 -26.24 -39.25 13.82
CA HIS A 95 -27.62 -39.28 14.31
C HIS A 95 -28.52 -40.16 13.41
N TYR A 96 -28.41 -40.03 12.10
CA TYR A 96 -29.15 -40.86 11.14
C TYR A 96 -28.82 -42.36 11.26
N ILE A 97 -27.53 -42.71 11.37
CA ILE A 97 -27.10 -44.11 11.52
C ILE A 97 -27.59 -44.69 12.86
N HIS A 98 -27.53 -43.90 13.93
CA HIS A 98 -27.99 -44.33 15.25
C HIS A 98 -29.50 -44.54 15.29
N GLN A 99 -30.26 -43.70 14.58
CA GLN A 99 -31.71 -43.84 14.42
C GLN A 99 -32.06 -45.09 13.61
N TYR A 100 -31.37 -45.32 12.49
CA TYR A 100 -31.56 -46.52 11.66
C TYR A 100 -31.25 -47.83 12.42
N ASN A 101 -30.17 -47.84 13.21
CA ASN A 101 -29.81 -49.00 14.03
C ASN A 101 -30.81 -49.24 15.17
N ASN A 102 -31.39 -48.20 15.75
CA ASN A 102 -32.44 -48.34 16.76
C ASN A 102 -33.74 -48.90 16.15
N ASP A 103 -34.14 -48.46 14.96
CA ASP A 103 -35.32 -49.00 14.25
C ASP A 103 -35.14 -50.48 13.88
N ASN A 104 -33.92 -50.88 13.49
CA ASN A 104 -33.58 -52.28 13.24
C ASN A 104 -33.46 -53.12 14.53
N LYS A 105 -33.01 -52.52 15.64
CA LYS A 105 -32.96 -53.18 16.95
C LYS A 105 -34.36 -53.47 17.50
N GLN A 106 -35.34 -52.59 17.24
CA GLN A 106 -36.76 -52.84 17.53
C GLN A 106 -37.35 -53.96 16.67
N LYS A 107 -36.97 -54.09 15.39
CA LYS A 107 -37.37 -55.23 14.54
C LYS A 107 -36.76 -56.56 14.97
N ASN A 108 -35.51 -56.56 15.44
CA ASN A 108 -34.81 -57.78 15.86
C ASN A 108 -35.20 -58.27 17.26
N HIS A 109 -35.73 -57.39 18.13
CA HIS A 109 -36.23 -57.80 19.44
C HIS A 109 -37.51 -58.64 19.36
N SER A 110 -38.19 -58.66 18.21
CA SER A 110 -39.29 -59.57 17.91
C SER A 110 -38.85 -60.98 17.48
N ASN A 111 -37.57 -61.20 17.13
CA ASN A 111 -37.14 -62.39 16.38
C ASN A 111 -35.91 -63.13 16.95
N SER A 112 -35.57 -63.00 18.24
CA SER A 112 -34.40 -63.71 18.78
C SER A 112 -34.59 -64.21 20.21
N SER A 113 -35.38 -65.28 20.35
CA SER A 113 -35.11 -66.32 21.34
C SER A 113 -34.11 -67.32 20.74
N THR A 114 -33.14 -67.75 21.56
CA THR A 114 -32.12 -68.81 21.34
C THR A 114 -30.79 -68.41 20.68
N LEU A 115 -29.72 -68.32 21.48
CA LEU A 115 -28.60 -69.27 21.58
C LEU A 115 -27.30 -68.57 22.06
N ASN A 116 -26.80 -69.03 23.21
CA ASN A 116 -25.49 -68.71 23.79
C ASN A 116 -24.40 -69.61 23.18
N LEU A 117 -23.18 -69.11 22.99
CA LEU A 117 -21.95 -69.90 23.07
C LEU A 117 -20.71 -69.07 23.46
N THR A 118 -20.26 -69.36 24.69
CA THR A 118 -18.94 -69.35 25.34
C THR A 118 -17.84 -68.32 24.97
N GLN A 119 -17.51 -67.52 25.99
CA GLN A 119 -16.24 -66.86 26.26
C GLN A 119 -15.13 -67.88 26.56
N ASN A 120 -13.96 -67.75 25.91
CA ASN A 120 -12.63 -67.88 26.52
C ASN A 120 -11.54 -67.89 25.44
N GLU A 121 -11.13 -66.72 24.93
CA GLU A 121 -9.86 -66.59 24.18
C GLU A 121 -9.35 -65.14 23.97
N GLN A 122 -9.75 -64.17 24.81
CA GLN A 122 -9.54 -62.73 24.49
C GLN A 122 -8.39 -62.01 25.20
N ASN A 123 -7.69 -62.61 26.17
CA ASN A 123 -6.85 -61.81 27.07
C ASN A 123 -5.37 -61.65 26.66
N HIS A 124 -4.97 -61.98 25.43
CA HIS A 124 -3.56 -61.84 25.01
C HIS A 124 -3.37 -61.26 23.59
N TYR A 125 -4.28 -60.38 23.16
CA TYR A 125 -4.20 -59.66 21.88
C TYR A 125 -4.37 -58.13 22.00
N ASP A 126 -4.41 -57.56 23.22
CA ASP A 126 -4.97 -56.22 23.46
C ASP A 126 -3.98 -55.02 23.46
N GLU A 127 -2.66 -55.23 23.39
CA GLU A 127 -1.68 -54.12 23.40
C GLU A 127 -1.11 -53.75 22.03
N ASN A 128 -0.89 -54.73 21.13
CA ASN A 128 -0.39 -54.43 19.78
C ASN A 128 -1.49 -53.86 18.86
N ASP A 129 -2.75 -54.24 19.06
CA ASP A 129 -3.89 -53.78 18.25
C ASP A 129 -4.23 -52.29 18.52
N LYS A 130 -3.89 -51.76 19.70
CA LYS A 130 -4.09 -50.32 20.02
C LYS A 130 -3.12 -49.40 19.29
N GLN A 131 -1.89 -49.86 19.03
CA GLN A 131 -0.87 -49.07 18.33
C GLN A 131 -1.16 -49.03 16.82
N ASP A 132 -1.62 -50.13 16.24
CA ASP A 132 -2.00 -50.22 14.82
C ASP A 132 -3.36 -49.56 14.52
N GLN A 133 -4.33 -49.61 15.43
CA GLN A 133 -5.58 -48.83 15.31
C GLN A 133 -5.34 -47.32 15.44
N LEU A 134 -4.40 -46.87 16.29
CA LEU A 134 -4.05 -45.45 16.43
C LEU A 134 -3.31 -44.91 15.21
N ASN A 135 -2.44 -45.71 14.58
CA ASN A 135 -1.78 -45.35 13.32
C ASN A 135 -2.77 -45.37 12.13
N ASN A 136 -3.71 -46.32 12.08
CA ASN A 136 -4.80 -46.34 11.10
C ASN A 136 -5.81 -45.18 11.25
N PHE A 137 -5.92 -44.55 12.44
CA PHE A 137 -6.81 -43.40 12.66
C PHE A 137 -6.15 -42.05 12.37
N ASN A 138 -4.80 -41.97 12.42
CA ASN A 138 -4.06 -40.74 12.15
C ASN A 138 -3.95 -40.40 10.64
N GLU A 139 -3.91 -41.40 9.77
CA GLU A 139 -3.97 -41.27 8.30
C GLU A 139 -5.25 -40.59 7.80
N PRO A 140 -6.48 -41.04 8.15
CA PRO A 140 -7.72 -40.43 7.68
C PRO A 140 -7.94 -39.02 8.25
N ILE A 141 -7.43 -38.70 9.45
CA ILE A 141 -7.48 -37.34 10.00
C ILE A 141 -6.58 -36.38 9.20
N LYS A 142 -5.41 -36.84 8.77
CA LYS A 142 -4.50 -36.04 7.95
C LYS A 142 -5.14 -35.74 6.59
N GLN A 143 -5.69 -36.75 5.92
CA GLN A 143 -6.41 -36.60 4.65
C GLN A 143 -7.60 -35.64 4.79
N LEU A 144 -8.37 -35.75 5.88
CA LEU A 144 -9.50 -34.84 6.16
C LEU A 144 -9.07 -33.37 6.32
N VAL A 145 -7.93 -33.10 6.94
CA VAL A 145 -7.42 -31.71 7.09
C VAL A 145 -6.92 -31.18 5.75
N GLU A 146 -6.24 -32.01 4.95
CA GLU A 146 -5.73 -31.64 3.62
C GLU A 146 -6.88 -31.35 2.64
N ASP A 147 -7.91 -32.19 2.60
CA ASP A 147 -9.10 -31.99 1.75
C ASP A 147 -9.84 -30.70 2.10
N ARG A 148 -9.97 -30.39 3.40
CA ARG A 148 -10.59 -29.14 3.87
C ARG A 148 -9.83 -27.90 3.44
N ILE A 149 -8.50 -27.96 3.50
CA ILE A 149 -7.65 -26.83 3.09
C ILE A 149 -7.72 -26.67 1.57
N ALA A 150 -7.77 -27.76 0.82
CA ALA A 150 -7.97 -27.71 -0.62
C ALA A 150 -9.32 -27.08 -0.98
N GLU A 151 -10.40 -27.42 -0.28
CA GLU A 151 -11.72 -26.82 -0.49
C GLU A 151 -11.74 -25.32 -0.15
N SER A 152 -11.22 -24.91 1.01
CA SER A 152 -11.12 -23.49 1.39
C SER A 152 -10.21 -22.68 0.46
N MET A 153 -9.10 -23.26 0.01
CA MET A 153 -8.20 -22.64 -0.95
C MET A 153 -8.86 -22.54 -2.34
N GLY A 154 -9.70 -23.51 -2.71
CA GLY A 154 -10.48 -23.49 -3.93
C GLY A 154 -11.59 -22.42 -3.94
N SER A 155 -12.20 -22.12 -2.78
CA SER A 155 -13.25 -21.10 -2.67
C SER A 155 -12.70 -19.67 -2.59
N VAL A 156 -11.64 -19.45 -1.80
CA VAL A 156 -11.10 -18.10 -1.50
C VAL A 156 -9.89 -17.74 -2.37
N GLY A 157 -9.09 -18.72 -2.79
CA GLY A 157 -7.85 -18.51 -3.54
C GLY A 157 -7.99 -17.65 -4.80
N PRO A 158 -9.04 -17.84 -5.64
CA PRO A 158 -9.25 -17.00 -6.83
C PRO A 158 -9.47 -15.52 -6.49
N SER A 159 -10.18 -15.24 -5.38
CA SER A 159 -10.41 -13.86 -4.93
C SER A 159 -9.12 -13.20 -4.46
N ILE A 160 -8.30 -13.91 -3.66
CA ILE A 160 -6.99 -13.41 -3.19
C ILE A 160 -6.02 -13.16 -4.37
N LEU A 161 -6.04 -14.04 -5.38
CA LEU A 161 -5.22 -13.86 -6.59
C LEU A 161 -5.67 -12.63 -7.38
N LEU A 162 -6.99 -12.46 -7.57
CA LEU A 162 -7.54 -11.34 -8.33
C LEU A 162 -7.24 -10.00 -7.65
N THR A 163 -7.42 -9.91 -6.33
CA THR A 163 -7.11 -8.69 -5.56
C THR A 163 -5.63 -8.36 -5.65
N SER A 164 -4.74 -9.30 -5.29
CA SER A 164 -3.29 -9.08 -5.27
C SER A 164 -2.74 -8.73 -6.66
N LEU A 165 -3.25 -9.36 -7.73
CA LEU A 165 -2.85 -9.06 -9.09
C LEU A 165 -3.34 -7.66 -9.51
N SER A 166 -4.59 -7.31 -9.20
CA SER A 166 -5.13 -5.99 -9.53
C SER A 166 -4.40 -4.85 -8.82
N GLU A 167 -4.04 -5.03 -7.55
CA GLU A 167 -3.27 -4.08 -6.77
C GLU A 167 -1.85 -3.94 -7.32
N SER A 168 -1.17 -5.06 -7.60
CA SER A 168 0.16 -5.05 -8.20
C SER A 168 0.17 -4.32 -9.55
N VAL A 169 -0.79 -4.60 -10.44
CA VAL A 169 -0.92 -3.92 -11.73
C VAL A 169 -1.20 -2.43 -11.54
N ALA A 170 -2.07 -2.05 -10.60
CA ALA A 170 -2.34 -0.65 -10.29
C ALA A 170 -1.08 0.10 -9.82
N PHE A 171 -0.27 -0.50 -8.94
CA PHE A 171 1.01 0.07 -8.53
C PHE A 171 2.03 0.11 -9.68
N PHE A 172 2.10 -0.91 -10.54
CA PHE A 172 2.95 -0.86 -11.73
C PHE A 172 2.53 0.26 -12.69
N CYS A 173 1.24 0.50 -12.89
CA CYS A 173 0.75 1.66 -13.64
C CYS A 173 1.16 2.99 -12.98
N GLY A 174 1.15 3.07 -11.64
CA GLY A 174 1.65 4.22 -10.89
C GLY A 174 3.14 4.54 -11.12
N ALA A 175 3.94 3.54 -11.51
CA ALA A 175 5.36 3.72 -11.85
C ALA A 175 5.59 4.45 -13.18
N LEU A 176 4.54 4.70 -13.99
CA LEU A 176 4.63 5.50 -15.21
C LEU A 176 4.74 7.01 -14.94
N THR A 177 4.58 7.44 -13.69
CA THR A 177 4.72 8.85 -13.29
C THR A 177 6.16 9.36 -13.44
N THR A 178 6.31 10.63 -13.79
CA THR A 178 7.63 11.29 -13.96
C THR A 178 8.30 11.65 -12.63
N MET A 179 7.53 11.71 -11.53
CA MET A 179 8.05 12.01 -10.20
C MET A 179 8.85 10.82 -9.63
N PRO A 180 10.18 10.94 -9.44
CA PRO A 180 11.04 9.80 -9.10
C PRO A 180 10.67 9.16 -7.75
N ALA A 181 10.24 9.96 -6.77
CA ALA A 181 9.83 9.45 -5.46
C ALA A 181 8.62 8.50 -5.57
N VAL A 182 7.58 8.90 -6.32
CA VAL A 182 6.37 8.10 -6.53
C VAL A 182 6.66 6.89 -7.40
N ARG A 183 7.47 7.07 -8.45
CA ARG A 183 7.85 6.00 -9.38
C ARG A 183 8.56 4.85 -8.67
N VAL A 184 9.59 5.15 -7.87
CA VAL A 184 10.34 4.11 -7.14
C VAL A 184 9.47 3.50 -6.04
N PHE A 185 8.70 4.29 -5.31
CA PHE A 185 7.74 3.78 -4.32
C PHE A 185 6.77 2.75 -4.94
N ALA A 186 6.19 3.07 -6.09
CA ALA A 186 5.23 2.23 -6.77
C ALA A 186 5.84 0.89 -7.26
N LEU A 187 7.08 0.91 -7.78
CA LEU A 187 7.80 -0.32 -8.17
C LEU A 187 8.08 -1.25 -6.98
N TYR A 188 8.52 -0.70 -5.85
CA TYR A 188 8.79 -1.47 -4.64
C TYR A 188 7.49 -2.04 -4.04
N ALA A 189 6.41 -1.26 -4.00
CA ALA A 189 5.11 -1.70 -3.52
C ALA A 189 4.53 -2.81 -4.40
N ALA A 190 4.55 -2.64 -5.73
CA ALA A 190 4.05 -3.64 -6.67
C ALA A 190 4.76 -4.99 -6.52
N MET A 191 6.09 -4.99 -6.39
CA MET A 191 6.87 -6.22 -6.22
C MET A 191 6.68 -6.83 -4.83
N ALA A 192 6.51 -6.01 -3.78
CA ALA A 192 6.24 -6.50 -2.43
C ALA A 192 4.89 -7.22 -2.35
N ILE A 193 3.85 -6.70 -3.03
CA ILE A 193 2.53 -7.35 -3.09
C ILE A 193 2.61 -8.70 -3.82
N VAL A 194 3.37 -8.78 -4.92
CA VAL A 194 3.60 -10.05 -5.63
C VAL A 194 4.29 -11.08 -4.74
N PHE A 195 5.39 -10.71 -4.07
CA PHE A 195 6.04 -11.62 -3.13
C PHE A 195 5.17 -11.96 -1.93
N ASN A 196 4.35 -11.02 -1.45
CA ASN A 196 3.41 -11.26 -0.37
C ASN A 196 2.39 -12.32 -0.77
N PHE A 197 1.78 -12.18 -1.95
CA PHE A 197 0.86 -13.18 -2.50
C PHE A 197 1.51 -14.56 -2.61
N LEU A 198 2.73 -14.65 -3.19
CA LEU A 198 3.44 -15.92 -3.33
C LEU A 198 3.71 -16.57 -1.97
N LEU A 199 4.25 -15.81 -1.01
CA LEU A 199 4.53 -16.35 0.33
C LEU A 199 3.24 -16.70 1.09
N GLN A 200 2.13 -16.01 0.85
CA GLN A 200 0.84 -16.37 1.43
C GLN A 200 0.31 -17.69 0.87
N ILE A 201 0.27 -17.84 -0.46
CA ILE A 201 -0.26 -19.08 -1.05
C ILE A 201 0.61 -20.29 -0.76
N PHE A 202 1.95 -20.14 -0.74
CA PHE A 202 2.84 -21.28 -0.51
C PHE A 202 3.18 -21.49 0.96
N ALA A 203 3.70 -20.48 1.65
CA ALA A 203 4.22 -20.65 3.01
C ALA A 203 3.11 -20.55 4.06
N PHE A 204 2.19 -19.58 3.95
CA PHE A 204 1.12 -19.44 4.94
C PHE A 204 0.14 -20.60 4.90
N VAL A 205 -0.29 -21.05 3.71
CA VAL A 205 -1.15 -22.24 3.58
C VAL A 205 -0.46 -23.48 4.15
N ALA A 206 0.83 -23.69 3.89
CA ALA A 206 1.59 -24.79 4.50
C ALA A 206 1.58 -24.69 6.03
N LEU A 207 1.79 -23.51 6.62
CA LEU A 207 1.71 -23.32 8.07
C LEU A 207 0.29 -23.53 8.61
N LEU A 208 -0.75 -23.13 7.87
CA LEU A 208 -2.14 -23.39 8.22
C LEU A 208 -2.44 -24.89 8.23
N THR A 209 -1.87 -25.69 7.31
CA THR A 209 -2.01 -27.16 7.35
C THR A 209 -1.41 -27.74 8.62
N LEU A 210 -0.25 -27.24 9.04
CA LEU A 210 0.42 -27.69 10.26
C LEU A 210 -0.36 -27.25 11.51
N ASP A 211 -0.89 -26.03 11.53
CA ASP A 211 -1.74 -25.51 12.60
C ASP A 211 -3.04 -26.32 12.71
N GLY A 212 -3.69 -26.63 11.59
CA GLY A 212 -4.89 -27.46 11.53
C GLY A 212 -4.63 -28.87 12.10
N ARG A 213 -3.50 -29.48 11.74
CA ARG A 213 -3.08 -30.79 12.31
C ARG A 213 -2.83 -30.70 13.82
N ARG A 214 -2.21 -29.61 14.29
CA ARG A 214 -1.98 -29.37 15.72
C ARG A 214 -3.29 -29.18 16.49
N TYR A 215 -4.23 -28.41 15.94
CA TYR A 215 -5.53 -28.14 16.54
C TYR A 215 -6.34 -29.43 16.74
N VAL A 216 -6.38 -30.31 15.74
CA VAL A 216 -7.05 -31.63 15.88
C VAL A 216 -6.37 -32.50 16.94
N ALA A 217 -5.06 -32.40 17.10
CA ALA A 217 -4.31 -33.12 18.14
C ALA A 217 -4.45 -32.52 19.56
N ARG A 218 -5.22 -31.43 19.74
CA ARG A 218 -5.47 -30.71 21.01
C ARG A 218 -4.20 -30.40 21.81
N ARG A 219 -3.16 -29.92 21.10
CA ARG A 219 -1.91 -29.43 21.73
C ARG A 219 -1.97 -27.92 21.91
N PHE A 220 -1.36 -27.41 22.97
CA PHE A 220 -1.26 -25.96 23.20
C PHE A 220 -0.43 -25.28 22.12
N ASP A 221 -0.75 -24.00 21.87
CA ASP A 221 -0.24 -23.28 20.69
C ASP A 221 1.27 -22.98 20.77
N VAL A 222 1.72 -22.43 21.90
CA VAL A 222 3.11 -21.96 22.13
C VAL A 222 3.98 -23.01 22.85
N LEU A 223 3.36 -23.98 23.55
CA LEU A 223 4.05 -25.02 24.31
C LEU A 223 3.75 -26.40 23.69
N PHE A 224 4.57 -26.79 22.72
CA PHE A 224 4.43 -28.00 21.89
C PHE A 224 4.34 -29.35 22.66
N CYS A 225 4.62 -29.37 23.97
CA CYS A 225 4.78 -30.58 24.77
C CYS A 225 3.57 -30.97 25.65
N PHE A 226 2.56 -30.11 25.82
CA PHE A 226 1.41 -30.42 26.68
C PHE A 226 0.17 -30.75 25.84
N LYS A 227 -0.45 -31.92 26.09
CA LYS A 227 -1.74 -32.34 25.51
C LYS A 227 -2.85 -32.11 26.53
N LEU A 228 -4.00 -31.61 26.10
CA LEU A 228 -5.20 -31.58 26.94
C LEU A 228 -5.74 -33.02 27.08
N LYS A 229 -5.89 -33.52 28.31
CA LYS A 229 -6.35 -34.89 28.59
C LYS A 229 -7.81 -35.08 28.12
N HIS A 230 -8.09 -36.25 27.58
CA HIS A 230 -9.36 -36.68 27.00
C HIS A 230 -10.46 -36.75 28.08
N GLU A 231 -11.55 -36.00 27.91
CA GLU A 231 -12.80 -36.17 28.68
C GLU A 231 -13.76 -37.06 27.89
N PHE A 232 -13.36 -38.32 27.70
CA PHE A 232 -14.20 -39.38 27.12
C PHE A 232 -13.98 -40.72 27.83
N ASP A 233 -13.47 -40.69 29.07
CA ASP A 233 -13.38 -41.87 29.94
C ASP A 233 -14.60 -42.03 30.87
N ASN A 234 -15.58 -41.12 30.83
CA ASN A 234 -16.74 -41.14 31.74
C ASN A 234 -18.06 -41.62 31.12
N ILE A 235 -18.07 -42.16 29.90
CA ILE A 235 -19.32 -42.68 29.28
C ILE A 235 -19.53 -44.19 29.54
N ASN A 236 -18.53 -44.91 30.08
CA ASN A 236 -18.63 -46.36 30.28
C ASN A 236 -18.90 -46.81 31.73
N GLU A 237 -19.17 -45.92 32.70
CA GLU A 237 -19.33 -46.33 34.11
C GLU A 237 -20.66 -46.00 34.80
N THR A 238 -21.64 -45.39 34.14
CA THR A 238 -22.96 -45.21 34.75
C THR A 238 -24.10 -45.49 33.79
N GLN A 239 -24.51 -46.76 33.70
CA GLN A 239 -25.91 -47.21 33.78
C GLN A 239 -26.01 -48.75 33.61
N GLN A 240 -25.45 -49.48 34.58
CA GLN A 240 -26.14 -50.65 35.13
C GLN A 240 -26.90 -50.17 36.38
N PHE A 241 -28.05 -50.78 36.67
CA PHE A 241 -28.97 -50.50 37.79
C PHE A 241 -29.97 -49.33 37.61
N ASN A 242 -31.14 -49.61 37.01
CA ASN A 242 -32.33 -49.96 37.81
C ASN A 242 -33.55 -50.24 36.91
N THR A 243 -33.95 -51.51 36.91
CA THR A 243 -35.29 -51.97 36.57
C THR A 243 -36.28 -51.56 37.66
N SER A 244 -37.34 -50.83 37.30
CA SER A 244 -38.60 -50.91 38.02
C SER A 244 -39.77 -50.51 37.12
N ASN A 245 -40.69 -51.46 37.02
CA ASN A 245 -41.99 -51.47 36.34
C ASN A 245 -42.84 -50.23 36.63
N HIS A 246 -43.58 -49.73 35.62
CA HIS A 246 -44.97 -49.34 35.81
C HIS A 246 -45.77 -49.38 34.49
N HIS A 247 -46.95 -50.00 34.60
CA HIS A 247 -47.99 -50.23 33.59
C HIS A 247 -48.69 -48.94 33.08
N SER A 248 -49.06 -48.96 31.77
CA SER A 248 -50.36 -48.68 31.11
C SER A 248 -51.28 -47.53 31.61
N PRO A 249 -52.17 -46.89 30.78
CA PRO A 249 -52.84 -47.50 29.63
C PRO A 249 -53.09 -46.63 28.37
N LEU A 250 -53.55 -47.34 27.33
CA LEU A 250 -54.15 -46.85 26.09
C LEU A 250 -55.39 -45.96 26.33
N THR A 251 -55.61 -45.02 25.41
CA THR A 251 -56.96 -44.67 24.93
C THR A 251 -56.97 -44.42 23.43
N SER A 252 -58.06 -44.91 22.85
CA SER A 252 -58.38 -45.10 21.44
C SER A 252 -59.09 -43.89 20.82
N ASN A 253 -59.32 -43.99 19.50
CA ASN A 253 -60.34 -43.34 18.66
C ASN A 253 -59.89 -42.03 17.97
N ASN A 254 -60.24 -41.74 16.71
CA ASN A 254 -60.92 -42.46 15.64
C ASN A 254 -60.88 -41.56 14.38
N ASP A 255 -61.04 -42.18 13.21
CA ASP A 255 -61.69 -41.64 11.99
C ASP A 255 -61.01 -40.50 11.19
N VAL A 256 -61.11 -40.38 9.85
CA VAL A 256 -61.34 -41.23 8.67
C VAL A 256 -61.30 -40.22 7.50
N ASN A 257 -60.60 -40.56 6.41
CA ASN A 257 -60.75 -40.08 5.02
C ASN A 257 -60.98 -38.59 4.70
N LYS A 258 -60.08 -38.01 3.88
CA LYS A 258 -60.33 -37.77 2.43
C LYS A 258 -59.13 -37.10 1.71
N THR A 259 -58.57 -37.85 0.75
CA THR A 259 -58.33 -37.45 -0.65
C THR A 259 -58.06 -35.97 -0.97
N ASN A 260 -56.88 -35.63 -1.49
CA ASN A 260 -56.67 -35.40 -2.93
C ASN A 260 -55.27 -34.88 -3.27
N LEU A 261 -54.85 -35.29 -4.46
CA LEU A 261 -53.56 -35.13 -5.10
C LEU A 261 -53.40 -33.74 -5.74
N THR A 262 -52.15 -33.30 -5.80
CA THR A 262 -51.52 -32.29 -6.69
C THR A 262 -51.45 -30.83 -6.25
N THR A 263 -50.19 -30.37 -6.28
CA THR A 263 -49.72 -29.04 -6.71
C THR A 263 -49.22 -28.12 -5.60
N GLY A 264 -47.88 -28.03 -5.54
CA GLY A 264 -47.23 -26.73 -5.57
C GLY A 264 -46.95 -26.07 -4.23
N GLN A 265 -45.67 -26.12 -3.87
CA GLN A 265 -44.96 -25.15 -3.04
C GLN A 265 -45.27 -25.13 -1.53
N ASN A 266 -44.21 -24.82 -0.80
CA ASN A 266 -44.15 -24.47 0.62
C ASN A 266 -44.17 -25.66 1.58
N ASN A 267 -42.98 -26.20 1.83
CA ASN A 267 -42.43 -26.32 3.19
C ASN A 267 -40.95 -26.75 3.15
N ARG A 268 -40.08 -25.89 2.62
CA ARG A 268 -38.70 -25.78 3.12
C ARG A 268 -38.70 -24.69 4.18
N LYS A 269 -39.26 -24.97 5.35
CA LYS A 269 -38.73 -24.34 6.56
C LYS A 269 -37.40 -25.05 6.82
N VAL A 270 -36.35 -24.47 6.26
CA VAL A 270 -34.97 -24.76 6.63
C VAL A 270 -34.90 -24.58 8.15
N PHE A 271 -34.80 -25.70 8.85
CA PHE A 271 -34.52 -25.75 10.27
C PHE A 271 -33.08 -25.24 10.43
N SER A 272 -32.94 -23.94 10.73
CA SER A 272 -31.69 -23.31 11.08
C SER A 272 -31.22 -23.89 12.42
N SER A 273 -30.38 -24.92 12.35
CA SER A 273 -29.65 -25.43 13.51
C SER A 273 -28.65 -24.37 13.96
N ASP A 274 -28.73 -24.00 15.25
CA ASP A 274 -27.86 -23.04 15.91
C ASP A 274 -26.39 -23.43 15.70
N THR A 275 -25.76 -22.71 14.79
CA THR A 275 -24.36 -22.82 14.42
C THR A 275 -23.62 -21.77 15.21
N SER A 276 -22.50 -22.14 15.85
CA SER A 276 -21.62 -21.20 16.54
C SER A 276 -20.92 -20.30 15.51
N HIS A 277 -21.66 -19.34 14.95
CA HIS A 277 -21.14 -18.31 14.08
C HIS A 277 -20.31 -17.33 14.90
N SER A 278 -19.22 -16.81 14.34
CA SER A 278 -18.51 -15.66 14.90
C SER A 278 -19.52 -14.55 15.20
N TRP A 279 -19.40 -13.90 16.37
CA TRP A 279 -20.34 -12.84 16.80
C TRP A 279 -20.54 -11.77 15.71
N LEU A 280 -19.50 -11.48 14.93
CA LEU A 280 -19.52 -10.56 13.80
C LEU A 280 -20.46 -11.02 12.67
N HIS A 281 -20.45 -12.31 12.31
CA HIS A 281 -21.37 -12.84 11.31
C HIS A 281 -22.82 -12.73 11.78
N TYR A 282 -23.08 -13.00 13.07
CA TYR A 282 -24.41 -12.83 13.66
C TYR A 282 -24.88 -11.35 13.61
N ALA A 283 -24.01 -10.42 14.00
CA ALA A 283 -24.32 -8.99 13.97
C ALA A 283 -24.57 -8.49 12.53
N VAL A 284 -23.76 -8.92 11.57
CA VAL A 284 -23.94 -8.54 10.15
C VAL A 284 -25.23 -9.12 9.60
N ALA A 285 -25.45 -10.43 9.74
CA ALA A 285 -26.61 -11.10 9.16
C ALA A 285 -27.94 -10.68 9.78
N ASN A 286 -28.01 -10.54 11.11
CA ASN A 286 -29.29 -10.28 11.80
C ASN A 286 -29.59 -8.80 12.03
N TYR A 287 -28.58 -7.92 12.05
CA TYR A 287 -28.80 -6.49 12.33
C TYR A 287 -28.47 -5.63 11.11
N LEU A 288 -27.26 -5.75 10.55
CA LEU A 288 -26.80 -4.86 9.49
C LEU A 288 -27.49 -5.12 8.14
N SER A 289 -27.53 -6.38 7.69
CA SER A 289 -28.13 -6.78 6.41
C SER A 289 -29.61 -6.39 6.28
N PRO A 290 -30.52 -6.68 7.23
CA PRO A 290 -31.93 -6.29 7.08
C PRO A 290 -32.13 -4.76 7.11
N VAL A 291 -31.27 -4.02 7.80
CA VAL A 291 -31.32 -2.55 7.80
C VAL A 291 -30.90 -2.00 6.44
N ILE A 292 -29.79 -2.47 5.85
CA ILE A 292 -29.32 -1.99 4.53
C ILE A 292 -30.28 -2.38 3.40
N LEU A 293 -30.84 -3.60 3.45
CA LEU A 293 -31.76 -4.11 2.42
C LEU A 293 -33.21 -3.64 2.60
N SER A 294 -33.52 -2.87 3.66
CA SER A 294 -34.85 -2.32 3.88
C SER A 294 -35.28 -1.41 2.72
N GLY A 295 -36.57 -1.50 2.33
CA GLY A 295 -37.12 -0.79 1.17
C GLY A 295 -36.99 0.73 1.23
N TRP A 296 -36.94 1.31 2.45
CA TRP A 296 -36.74 2.74 2.65
C TRP A 296 -35.28 3.11 2.87
N ALA A 297 -34.47 2.24 3.49
CA ALA A 297 -33.07 2.52 3.76
C ALA A 297 -32.23 2.53 2.49
N ARG A 298 -32.50 1.62 1.54
CA ARG A 298 -31.76 1.50 0.28
C ARG A 298 -31.73 2.80 -0.55
N PRO A 299 -32.87 3.44 -0.89
CA PRO A 299 -32.83 4.71 -1.61
C PRO A 299 -32.18 5.82 -0.78
N CYS A 300 -32.40 5.86 0.54
CA CYS A 300 -31.77 6.87 1.41
C CYS A 300 -30.24 6.78 1.39
N ILE A 301 -29.66 5.58 1.48
CA ILE A 301 -28.20 5.38 1.45
C ILE A 301 -27.63 5.85 0.10
N ILE A 302 -28.30 5.53 -1.02
CA ILE A 302 -27.88 5.97 -2.35
C ILE A 302 -27.95 7.50 -2.47
N ILE A 303 -29.02 8.12 -1.99
CA ILE A 303 -29.17 9.58 -2.03
C ILE A 303 -28.10 10.26 -1.18
N ILE A 304 -27.84 9.77 0.03
CA ILE A 304 -26.83 10.34 0.95
C ILE A 304 -25.42 10.19 0.36
N SER A 305 -25.07 9.03 -0.16
CA SER A 305 -23.75 8.80 -0.78
C SER A 305 -23.55 9.64 -2.03
N LEU A 306 -24.56 9.75 -2.90
CA LEU A 306 -24.51 10.62 -4.08
C LEU A 306 -24.41 12.10 -3.67
N ALA A 307 -25.17 12.54 -2.66
CA ALA A 307 -25.10 13.90 -2.15
C ALA A 307 -23.71 14.22 -1.59
N TRP A 308 -23.09 13.28 -0.85
CA TRP A 308 -21.73 13.43 -0.35
C TRP A 308 -20.69 13.54 -1.47
N ILE A 309 -20.81 12.72 -2.52
CA ILE A 309 -19.94 12.78 -3.70
C ILE A 309 -20.11 14.12 -4.42
N CYS A 310 -21.34 14.59 -4.63
CA CYS A 310 -21.61 15.88 -5.26
C CYS A 310 -21.07 17.06 -4.43
N PHE A 311 -21.20 16.98 -3.11
CA PHE A 311 -20.65 17.97 -2.19
C PHE A 311 -19.11 18.01 -2.28
N ALA A 312 -18.45 16.86 -2.24
CA ALA A 312 -17.00 16.76 -2.42
C ALA A 312 -16.55 17.31 -3.79
N ALA A 313 -17.25 16.94 -4.87
CA ALA A 313 -17.00 17.43 -6.23
C ALA A 313 -17.13 18.96 -6.36
N SER A 314 -18.07 19.57 -5.63
CA SER A 314 -18.27 21.03 -5.64
C SER A 314 -17.15 21.80 -4.94
N ILE A 315 -16.44 21.19 -3.98
CA ILE A 315 -15.37 21.86 -3.21
C ILE A 315 -14.03 21.82 -3.95
N LEU A 316 -13.80 20.79 -4.76
CA LEU A 316 -12.57 20.57 -5.51
C LEU A 316 -12.01 21.81 -6.23
N PRO A 317 -12.78 22.59 -7.02
CA PRO A 317 -12.22 23.71 -7.78
C PRO A 317 -11.81 24.92 -6.93
N ASN A 318 -12.42 25.11 -5.75
CA ASN A 318 -12.24 26.34 -4.96
C ASN A 318 -11.40 26.14 -3.68
N GLY A 319 -11.31 24.90 -3.17
CA GLY A 319 -10.68 24.62 -1.88
C GLY A 319 -9.26 24.03 -1.94
N LEU A 320 -8.83 23.51 -3.10
CA LEU A 320 -7.54 22.83 -3.22
C LEU A 320 -6.45 23.78 -3.68
N HIS A 321 -5.78 24.41 -2.71
CA HIS A 321 -4.47 25.03 -2.95
C HIS A 321 -3.41 23.92 -3.10
N LEU A 322 -3.06 23.60 -4.35
CA LEU A 322 -2.03 22.61 -4.70
C LEU A 322 -0.63 23.21 -4.54
N ILE A 323 -0.13 23.31 -3.30
CA ILE A 323 1.24 23.71 -3.01
C ILE A 323 1.77 22.87 -1.85
N LEU A 324 2.97 22.29 -2.01
CA LEU A 324 3.72 21.77 -0.88
C LEU A 324 4.42 22.96 -0.21
N ASP A 325 3.84 23.47 0.87
CA ASP A 325 4.48 24.54 1.64
C ASP A 325 5.76 24.00 2.28
N GLN A 326 6.89 24.66 2.01
CA GLN A 326 8.18 24.28 2.57
C GLN A 326 8.16 24.29 4.10
N LYS A 327 7.35 25.16 4.72
CA LYS A 327 7.19 25.23 6.19
C LYS A 327 6.69 23.91 6.79
N LEU A 328 5.85 23.16 6.07
CA LEU A 328 5.29 21.89 6.55
C LEU A 328 6.30 20.73 6.53
N SER A 329 7.41 20.88 5.81
CA SER A 329 8.48 19.87 5.79
C SER A 329 9.49 20.05 6.95
N MET A 330 9.37 21.14 7.72
CA MET A 330 10.24 21.43 8.85
C MET A 330 9.59 20.98 10.17
N PRO A 331 10.38 20.45 11.14
CA PRO A 331 9.91 20.24 12.50
C PRO A 331 9.39 21.53 13.15
N THR A 332 8.44 21.43 14.08
CA THR A 332 7.81 22.58 14.75
C THR A 332 8.78 23.43 15.56
N ASP A 333 9.87 22.84 16.03
CA ASP A 333 10.88 23.51 16.85
C ASP A 333 12.12 23.93 16.03
N SER A 334 12.02 23.90 14.69
CA SER A 334 13.12 24.22 13.80
C SER A 334 13.32 25.73 13.65
N TYR A 335 14.55 26.21 13.81
CA TYR A 335 14.96 27.60 13.53
C TYR A 335 14.63 28.03 12.09
N MET A 336 14.45 27.07 11.18
CA MET A 336 14.10 27.34 9.79
C MET A 336 12.72 28.01 9.66
N LEU A 337 11.80 27.73 10.60
CA LEU A 337 10.49 28.39 10.63
C LEU A 337 10.64 29.89 10.90
N ASP A 338 11.50 30.27 11.84
CA ASP A 338 11.80 31.67 12.13
C ASP A 338 12.52 32.34 10.94
N TYR A 339 13.45 31.63 10.29
CA TYR A 339 14.09 32.11 9.07
C TYR A 339 13.08 32.37 7.95
N PHE A 340 12.14 31.45 7.69
CA PHE A 340 11.12 31.68 6.66
C PHE A 340 10.17 32.82 7.02
N ASN A 341 9.89 33.02 8.30
CA ASN A 341 9.10 34.16 8.76
C ASN A 341 9.86 35.47 8.57
N ALA A 342 11.14 35.52 8.93
CA ALA A 342 12.01 36.68 8.68
C ALA A 342 12.14 36.96 7.17
N LEU A 343 12.32 35.92 6.35
CA LEU A 343 12.40 36.06 4.90
C LEU A 343 11.10 36.64 4.32
N ASN A 344 9.94 36.17 4.76
CA ASN A 344 8.66 36.68 4.26
C ASN A 344 8.32 38.10 4.76
N ASN A 345 8.83 38.48 5.95
CA ASN A 345 8.50 39.78 6.56
C ASN A 345 9.51 40.88 6.18
N ASP A 346 10.80 40.54 6.08
CA ASP A 346 11.89 41.51 5.96
C ASP A 346 12.52 41.53 4.56
N LEU A 347 12.49 40.42 3.81
CA LEU A 347 13.17 40.34 2.52
C LEU A 347 12.35 41.06 1.44
N ARG A 348 12.96 42.11 0.85
CA ARG A 348 12.33 42.94 -0.18
C ARG A 348 12.55 42.45 -1.61
N VAL A 349 13.47 41.52 -1.81
CA VAL A 349 13.87 41.00 -3.13
C VAL A 349 13.72 39.49 -3.16
N GLY A 350 13.26 38.98 -4.30
CA GLY A 350 13.15 37.54 -4.52
C GLY A 350 14.49 36.89 -4.90
N PRO A 351 14.47 35.58 -5.18
CA PRO A 351 15.60 34.89 -5.80
C PRO A 351 16.00 35.55 -7.14
N PRO A 352 17.30 35.55 -7.51
CA PRO A 352 17.73 36.07 -8.79
C PRO A 352 17.26 35.17 -9.95
N VAL A 353 16.93 35.79 -11.08
CA VAL A 353 16.53 35.11 -12.32
C VAL A 353 17.55 35.44 -13.41
N TYR A 354 18.05 34.43 -14.09
CA TYR A 354 19.01 34.57 -15.18
C TYR A 354 18.32 34.29 -16.52
N PHE A 355 18.27 35.31 -17.38
CA PHE A 355 17.80 35.17 -18.75
C PHE A 355 18.96 34.72 -19.65
N VAL A 356 19.04 33.41 -19.89
CA VAL A 356 20.15 32.79 -20.64
C VAL A 356 19.84 32.76 -22.12
N ILE A 357 20.69 33.40 -22.92
CA ILE A 357 20.66 33.30 -24.38
C ILE A 357 21.44 32.04 -24.77
N THR A 358 20.78 31.10 -25.45
CA THR A 358 21.42 29.85 -25.89
C THR A 358 22.33 30.08 -27.11
N GLU A 359 23.18 29.10 -27.40
CA GLU A 359 24.02 29.12 -28.61
C GLU A 359 23.18 29.30 -29.89
N GLY A 360 23.73 30.02 -30.87
CA GLY A 360 23.08 30.33 -32.15
C GLY A 360 22.74 31.81 -32.36
N HIS A 361 22.81 32.65 -31.32
CA HIS A 361 22.68 34.10 -31.46
C HIS A 361 23.99 34.76 -31.91
N ASN A 362 23.91 35.66 -32.89
CA ASN A 362 25.09 36.31 -33.45
C ASN A 362 25.34 37.71 -32.85
N PHE A 363 26.19 37.78 -31.83
CA PHE A 363 26.59 39.03 -31.17
C PHE A 363 27.55 39.90 -31.99
N THR A 364 28.14 39.39 -33.09
CA THR A 364 29.11 40.16 -33.89
C THR A 364 28.43 41.06 -34.92
N THR A 365 27.12 40.92 -35.13
CA THR A 365 26.35 41.73 -36.09
C THR A 365 25.58 42.82 -35.38
N LEU A 366 25.46 44.00 -36.00
CA LEU A 366 24.70 45.13 -35.45
C LEU A 366 23.25 44.75 -35.11
N ASN A 367 22.58 44.01 -36.00
CA ASN A 367 21.22 43.53 -35.76
C ASN A 367 21.15 42.61 -34.55
N GLY A 368 22.11 41.68 -34.39
CA GLY A 368 22.15 40.79 -33.23
C GLY A 368 22.47 41.51 -31.92
N GLN A 369 23.28 42.57 -31.96
CA GLN A 369 23.55 43.43 -30.81
C GLN A 369 22.27 44.18 -30.39
N ASN A 370 21.58 44.80 -31.34
CA ASN A 370 20.35 45.60 -31.10
C ASN A 370 19.15 44.79 -30.60
N GLN A 371 19.15 43.47 -30.83
CA GLN A 371 18.16 42.56 -30.29
C GLN A 371 18.34 42.28 -28.78
N VAL A 372 19.54 42.50 -28.24
CA VAL A 372 19.85 42.18 -26.83
C VAL A 372 20.03 43.44 -26.00
N CYS A 373 20.81 44.42 -26.49
CA CYS A 373 21.21 45.59 -25.73
C CYS A 373 20.04 46.46 -25.22
N GLY A 374 20.26 47.19 -24.13
CA GLY A 374 19.29 48.12 -23.53
C GLY A 374 19.68 49.59 -23.65
N GLY A 375 20.89 49.89 -24.17
CA GLY A 375 21.38 51.25 -24.34
C GLY A 375 20.81 52.02 -25.54
N THR A 376 21.45 53.13 -25.86
CA THR A 376 21.09 53.96 -27.03
C THR A 376 21.32 53.20 -28.33
N GLY A 377 20.39 53.32 -29.29
CA GLY A 377 20.48 52.65 -30.59
C GLY A 377 19.92 51.21 -30.63
N CYS A 378 19.52 50.66 -29.48
CA CYS A 378 18.91 49.33 -29.39
C CYS A 378 17.43 49.35 -29.80
N TYR A 379 16.90 48.19 -30.17
CA TYR A 379 15.47 48.08 -30.46
C TYR A 379 14.64 48.25 -29.19
N ASN A 380 13.50 48.93 -29.31
CA ASN A 380 12.48 49.02 -28.24
C ASN A 380 11.86 47.65 -27.86
N THR A 381 12.18 46.60 -28.61
CA THR A 381 11.75 45.22 -28.38
C THR A 381 12.92 44.31 -28.00
N SER A 382 14.08 44.87 -27.69
CA SER A 382 15.25 44.12 -27.25
C SER A 382 14.97 43.35 -25.97
N LEU A 383 15.80 42.34 -25.69
CA LEU A 383 15.67 41.51 -24.51
C LEU A 383 15.73 42.35 -23.23
N LEU A 384 16.74 43.22 -23.12
CA LEU A 384 16.96 44.03 -21.93
C LEU A 384 15.85 45.07 -21.75
N GLU A 385 15.36 45.68 -22.83
CA GLU A 385 14.24 46.63 -22.76
C GLU A 385 12.94 45.95 -22.31
N LYS A 386 12.67 44.73 -22.79
CA LYS A 386 11.50 43.95 -22.32
C LYS A 386 11.57 43.61 -20.84
N ILE A 387 12.76 43.26 -20.33
CA ILE A 387 12.95 42.95 -18.91
C ILE A 387 12.79 44.23 -18.09
N SER A 388 13.40 45.34 -18.52
CA SER A 388 13.25 46.64 -17.88
C SER A 388 11.81 47.12 -17.86
N ALA A 389 11.07 46.97 -18.97
CA ALA A 389 9.65 47.27 -19.04
C ALA A 389 8.81 46.35 -18.14
N ALA A 390 9.17 45.08 -18.00
CA ALA A 390 8.51 44.16 -17.08
C ALA A 390 8.77 44.52 -15.61
N ALA A 391 9.96 45.04 -15.29
CA ALA A 391 10.32 45.49 -13.94
C ALA A 391 9.53 46.72 -13.47
N LEU A 392 8.95 47.50 -14.40
CA LEU A 392 8.05 48.61 -14.05
C LEU A 392 6.71 48.15 -13.44
N TYR A 393 6.30 46.91 -13.69
CA TYR A 393 5.02 46.35 -13.24
C TYR A 393 5.20 45.05 -12.42
N PRO A 394 5.86 45.13 -11.23
CA PRO A 394 6.22 43.96 -10.43
C PRO A 394 5.01 43.14 -9.96
N ASN A 395 3.85 43.77 -9.78
CA ASN A 395 2.62 43.09 -9.35
C ASN A 395 2.08 42.08 -10.38
N ARG A 396 2.54 42.15 -11.65
CA ARG A 396 2.13 41.22 -12.71
C ARG A 396 3.28 40.32 -13.16
N SER A 397 4.47 40.88 -13.34
CA SER A 397 5.65 40.17 -13.86
C SER A 397 6.45 39.45 -12.76
N TRP A 398 6.28 39.83 -11.50
CA TRP A 398 7.09 39.38 -10.36
C TRP A 398 8.59 39.71 -10.51
N ILE A 399 8.93 40.67 -11.37
CA ILE A 399 10.28 41.20 -11.57
C ILE A 399 10.32 42.60 -10.94
N VAL A 400 11.25 42.83 -10.02
CA VAL A 400 11.35 44.09 -9.25
C VAL A 400 12.45 45.01 -9.79
N SER A 401 13.51 44.45 -10.38
CA SER A 401 14.68 45.21 -10.86
C SER A 401 14.95 44.91 -12.34
N PRO A 402 15.48 45.87 -13.11
CA PRO A 402 15.95 45.61 -14.47
C PRO A 402 17.14 44.63 -14.45
N ALA A 403 17.38 43.96 -15.57
CA ALA A 403 18.52 43.06 -15.72
C ALA A 403 19.81 43.86 -15.98
N SER A 404 20.91 43.39 -15.42
CA SER A 404 22.26 43.84 -15.79
C SER A 404 22.64 43.33 -17.18
N SER A 405 23.31 44.16 -17.97
CA SER A 405 23.65 43.86 -19.36
C SER A 405 25.15 43.94 -19.60
N TRP A 406 25.80 42.78 -19.76
CA TRP A 406 27.24 42.71 -20.06
C TRP A 406 27.60 43.37 -21.40
N ILE A 407 26.67 43.34 -22.36
CA ILE A 407 26.93 43.86 -23.71
C ILE A 407 26.88 45.39 -23.75
N ASP A 408 26.01 46.01 -22.95
CA ASP A 408 25.98 47.47 -22.81
C ASP A 408 27.23 47.96 -22.05
N ASP A 409 27.65 47.23 -21.02
CA ASP A 409 28.91 47.54 -20.31
C ASP A 409 30.13 47.39 -21.23
N TYR A 410 30.14 46.40 -22.12
CA TYR A 410 31.17 46.24 -23.14
C TYR A 410 31.21 47.40 -24.14
N PHE A 411 30.05 47.88 -24.60
CA PHE A 411 30.00 49.02 -25.52
C PHE A 411 30.51 50.30 -24.87
N ASP A 412 30.17 50.52 -23.60
CA ASP A 412 30.69 51.66 -22.85
C ASP A 412 32.19 51.54 -22.56
N TRP A 413 32.71 50.32 -22.40
CA TRP A 413 34.13 50.05 -22.14
C TRP A 413 35.02 50.22 -23.39
N ILE A 414 34.51 49.87 -24.58
CA ILE A 414 35.27 49.95 -25.83
C ILE A 414 35.23 51.34 -26.47
N ASP A 415 34.27 52.20 -26.09
CA ASP A 415 34.14 53.55 -26.66
C ASP A 415 35.28 54.48 -26.24
N PRO A 416 36.17 54.88 -27.16
CA PRO A 416 37.28 55.78 -26.84
C PRO A 416 36.81 57.20 -26.49
N SER A 417 35.56 57.57 -26.83
CA SER A 417 35.01 58.90 -26.56
C SER A 417 34.46 59.00 -25.13
N GLY A 418 33.72 57.97 -24.69
CA GLY A 418 33.18 57.89 -23.33
C GLY A 418 34.21 57.48 -22.29
N SER A 419 35.03 56.46 -22.57
CA SER A 419 35.93 55.82 -21.60
C SER A 419 37.35 55.61 -22.13
N SER A 420 37.99 56.70 -22.59
CA SER A 420 39.34 56.70 -23.20
C SER A 420 40.46 55.98 -22.42
N LEU A 421 40.28 55.72 -21.14
CA LEU A 421 41.25 55.07 -20.26
C LEU A 421 41.05 53.55 -20.10
N CYS A 422 39.89 53.01 -20.50
CA CYS A 422 39.52 51.61 -20.38
C CYS A 422 40.23 50.75 -21.43
N CYS A 423 39.71 50.72 -22.66
CA CYS A 423 40.34 49.95 -23.74
C CYS A 423 41.59 50.64 -24.28
N ARG A 424 42.78 50.13 -23.92
CA ARG A 424 44.06 50.62 -24.44
C ARG A 424 44.96 49.48 -24.92
N ILE A 425 45.74 49.75 -25.97
CA ILE A 425 46.75 48.82 -26.48
C ILE A 425 48.10 49.51 -26.61
N ASN A 426 49.18 48.74 -26.45
CA ASN A 426 50.53 49.23 -26.66
C ASN A 426 50.80 49.40 -28.16
N ARG A 427 51.32 50.57 -28.55
CA ARG A 427 51.63 50.92 -29.94
C ARG A 427 52.61 49.95 -30.62
N ASN A 428 53.53 49.35 -29.86
CA ASN A 428 54.60 48.51 -30.42
C ASN A 428 54.28 47.01 -30.36
N THR A 429 53.64 46.56 -29.28
CA THR A 429 53.38 45.13 -29.07
C THR A 429 51.96 44.71 -29.43
N HIS A 430 51.05 45.67 -29.68
CA HIS A 430 49.61 45.44 -29.87
C HIS A 430 48.98 44.60 -28.75
N LYS A 431 49.59 44.59 -27.56
CA LYS A 431 49.05 43.92 -26.38
C LYS A 431 48.21 44.90 -25.59
N PHE A 432 47.22 44.36 -24.90
CA PHE A 432 46.35 45.12 -24.01
C PHE A 432 47.14 45.81 -22.88
N CYS A 433 46.84 47.09 -22.63
CA CYS A 433 47.40 47.89 -21.56
C CYS A 433 46.36 48.07 -20.44
N PRO A 434 46.64 47.65 -19.19
CA PRO A 434 45.74 47.88 -18.07
C PRO A 434 45.43 49.38 -17.86
N PRO A 435 44.21 49.77 -17.47
CA PRO A 435 43.81 51.19 -17.26
C PRO A 435 44.65 51.96 -16.23
N ASP A 436 45.18 51.26 -15.22
CA ASP A 436 45.96 51.87 -14.14
C ASP A 436 47.45 52.07 -14.51
N LEU A 437 47.88 51.51 -15.64
CA LEU A 437 49.25 51.70 -16.12
C LEU A 437 49.40 53.08 -16.78
N VAL A 438 50.34 53.88 -16.27
CA VAL A 438 50.71 55.17 -16.86
C VAL A 438 51.91 54.96 -17.79
N ASP A 439 51.64 54.53 -19.02
CA ASP A 439 52.65 54.39 -20.08
C ASP A 439 52.26 55.25 -21.30
N ASN A 440 53.19 56.08 -21.77
CA ASN A 440 53.02 56.94 -22.94
C ASN A 440 52.88 56.14 -24.26
N ASN A 441 53.23 54.86 -24.26
CA ASN A 441 53.07 53.98 -25.42
C ASN A 441 51.69 53.31 -25.53
N CYS A 442 50.83 53.50 -24.53
CA CYS A 442 49.47 52.96 -24.55
C CYS A 442 48.53 53.97 -25.21
N ILE A 443 47.95 53.56 -26.35
CA ILE A 443 46.95 54.35 -27.08
C ILE A 443 45.57 53.73 -26.86
N PRO A 444 44.48 54.52 -26.96
CA PRO A 444 43.13 53.98 -27.02
C PRO A 444 43.01 52.93 -28.13
N CYS A 445 42.18 51.92 -27.91
CA CYS A 445 41.94 50.86 -28.89
C CYS A 445 41.51 51.47 -30.24
N PRO A 446 42.17 51.14 -31.36
CA PRO A 446 41.80 51.63 -32.68
C PRO A 446 40.58 50.85 -33.17
N VAL A 447 39.40 51.28 -32.77
CA VAL A 447 38.11 50.67 -33.11
C VAL A 447 37.32 51.57 -34.04
N TYR A 448 36.63 50.97 -35.00
CA TYR A 448 35.63 51.67 -35.80
C TYR A 448 34.25 51.42 -35.20
N LEU A 449 33.64 52.48 -34.66
CA LEU A 449 32.32 52.42 -34.04
C LEU A 449 31.28 53.04 -34.97
N ASP A 450 30.25 52.27 -35.31
CA ASP A 450 29.04 52.75 -35.98
C ASP A 450 27.97 52.99 -34.92
N ASP A 451 27.61 54.26 -34.64
CA ASP A 451 26.73 54.65 -33.54
C ASP A 451 27.10 54.03 -32.17
N GLY A 452 28.40 53.95 -31.88
CA GLY A 452 28.90 53.35 -30.63
C GLY A 452 28.86 51.80 -30.62
N ARG A 453 28.82 51.15 -31.79
CA ARG A 453 28.86 49.69 -31.94
C ARG A 453 30.09 49.23 -32.71
N PRO A 454 30.85 48.25 -32.19
CA PRO A 454 32.02 47.72 -32.88
C PRO A 454 31.65 46.77 -34.01
N ASN A 455 32.47 46.76 -35.05
CA ASN A 455 32.41 45.78 -36.13
C ASN A 455 32.71 44.36 -35.62
N ALA A 456 32.34 43.35 -36.41
CA ALA A 456 32.53 41.94 -36.04
C ALA A 456 33.98 41.58 -35.66
N LEU A 457 34.96 42.13 -36.38
CA LEU A 457 36.38 41.87 -36.12
C LEU A 457 36.82 42.49 -34.79
N ASP A 458 36.49 43.76 -34.57
CA ASP A 458 36.83 44.49 -33.34
C ASP A 458 36.11 43.87 -32.13
N PHE A 459 34.84 43.47 -32.29
CA PHE A 459 34.07 42.79 -31.26
C PHE A 459 34.77 41.51 -30.78
N SER A 460 35.15 40.62 -31.70
CA SER A 460 35.81 39.37 -31.34
C SER A 460 37.24 39.57 -30.83
N GLN A 461 37.94 40.61 -31.26
CA GLN A 461 39.31 40.89 -30.84
C GLN A 461 39.38 41.43 -29.40
N TYR A 462 38.47 42.34 -29.04
CA TYR A 462 38.56 43.06 -27.76
C TYR A 462 37.68 42.49 -26.65
N LEU A 463 36.67 41.67 -26.97
CA LEU A 463 35.81 41.02 -25.97
C LEU A 463 36.60 40.18 -24.94
N PRO A 464 37.61 39.37 -25.31
CA PRO A 464 38.38 38.61 -24.31
C PRO A 464 39.15 39.51 -23.34
N TYR A 465 39.58 40.70 -23.79
CA TYR A 465 40.28 41.65 -22.93
C TYR A 465 39.32 42.26 -21.91
N PHE A 466 38.13 42.69 -22.35
CA PHE A 466 37.05 43.14 -21.46
C PHE A 466 36.74 42.09 -20.39
N LEU A 467 36.46 40.84 -20.78
CA LEU A 467 36.12 39.77 -19.84
C LEU A 467 37.27 39.38 -18.88
N SER A 468 38.50 39.81 -19.17
CA SER A 468 39.68 39.56 -18.34
C SER A 468 40.07 40.76 -17.49
N GLU A 469 39.43 41.91 -17.70
CA GLU A 469 39.72 43.14 -16.99
C GLU A 469 39.12 43.11 -15.59
N ASN A 470 39.74 43.83 -14.67
CA ASN A 470 39.19 44.03 -13.34
C ASN A 470 38.80 45.51 -13.20
N PRO A 471 37.68 45.83 -12.54
CA PRO A 471 37.25 47.20 -12.35
C PRO A 471 38.26 47.94 -11.47
N GLY A 472 38.69 49.12 -11.93
CA GLY A 472 39.66 50.00 -11.27
C GLY A 472 39.14 51.42 -11.08
N SER A 473 39.97 52.31 -10.54
CA SER A 473 39.58 53.72 -10.34
C SER A 473 39.47 54.49 -11.66
N ASN A 474 40.28 54.12 -12.65
CA ASN A 474 40.30 54.76 -13.96
C ASN A 474 39.26 54.17 -14.93
N CYS A 475 38.85 52.93 -14.68
CA CYS A 475 37.85 52.22 -15.47
C CYS A 475 36.94 51.39 -14.55
N PRO A 476 35.71 51.86 -14.25
CA PRO A 476 34.82 51.17 -13.31
C PRO A 476 34.12 49.94 -13.92
N LYS A 477 34.19 49.77 -15.26
CA LYS A 477 33.59 48.66 -16.01
C LYS A 477 34.70 47.71 -16.45
N GLY A 478 34.58 46.42 -16.18
CA GLY A 478 35.59 45.40 -16.47
C GLY A 478 35.20 44.08 -15.85
#